data_AF-A0A1H6FFH8-F1
#
_entry.id   AF-A0A1H6FFH8-F1
#
_cell.length_a   1.000
_cell.length_b   1.000
_cell.length_c   1.000
_cell.angle_alpha   90.00
_cell.angle_beta   90.00
_cell.angle_gamma   90.00
#
_symmetry.space_group_name_H-M   'P 1'
#
loop_
_entity.id
_entity.type
_entity.pdbx_description
1 polymer ?
#
loop_
_entity_poly.entity_id
_entity_poly.type
_entity_poly.pdbx_seq_one_letter_code
_entity_poly.pdbx_strand_id
1 'polypeptide(L)'
;MLEQDIKPRDIMTRAAFENAMVLLMALGGSTNAVLHLIAMARSVDVELSIDDFQAISDRIPFIADLKPSGRYVMEDLHNVGLYDYSAKSRSQGFALSLSGGADSAAVACLIRLMVELGVAEVGIENFCARLNLPQTELNTIEQLMPVLLVCVYQATRNSSETTRNAAEKMAHAVGAEYLELDIENMVSGYRQHIEQAIGRSLNWTQDDLALQNIQARARAPGVWMLANLRNALLLATSNRSEAAVGYATMDGDTSGGLSPLAGIDKHFIRHWLRWLEQNAPNSPGVNPIPALSYINTQQPTAELRPGAEQTDEADLMPYVLLNAIEKAAIRDRQTPWEIYCLLNSRFDYTAEQLLTWIERFFQLWIRNQWKRERYAPSFHLDDESLDPKTWCRFPILSGGFSHELKEMRKNALSQMGEEPG
;
A
#
# COMPACT_ATOMS: atom_id res chain seq x y z
N MET A 1 23.01 9.05 -16.67
CA MET A 1 23.63 7.98 -17.49
C MET A 1 23.94 8.46 -18.89
N LEU A 2 22.96 8.90 -19.68
CA LEU A 2 23.22 9.46 -21.02
C LEU A 2 24.15 10.68 -21.00
N GLU A 3 23.96 11.62 -20.05
CA GLU A 3 24.87 12.77 -19.87
C GLU A 3 26.31 12.38 -19.49
N GLN A 4 26.53 11.16 -18.99
CA GLN A 4 27.84 10.65 -18.57
C GLN A 4 28.40 9.58 -19.53
N ASP A 5 27.74 9.34 -20.67
CA ASP A 5 28.03 8.25 -21.63
C ASP A 5 28.18 6.84 -21.02
N ILE A 6 27.49 6.58 -19.91
CA ILE A 6 27.50 5.26 -19.26
C ILE A 6 26.54 4.34 -20.03
N LYS A 7 27.08 3.28 -20.63
CA LYS A 7 26.36 2.27 -21.43
C LYS A 7 26.02 1.05 -20.57
N PRO A 8 25.01 0.23 -20.96
CA PRO A 8 24.70 -1.02 -20.26
C PRO A 8 25.91 -1.95 -20.07
N ARG A 9 26.83 -2.01 -21.05
CA ARG A 9 28.09 -2.76 -20.96
C ARG A 9 29.02 -2.28 -19.83
N ASP A 10 28.92 -1.03 -19.42
CA ASP A 10 29.75 -0.45 -18.36
C ASP A 10 29.22 -0.83 -16.96
N ILE A 11 27.97 -1.30 -16.89
CA ILE A 11 27.29 -1.71 -15.64
C ILE A 11 27.26 -3.24 -15.55
N MET A 12 26.91 -3.90 -16.66
CA MET A 12 26.74 -5.36 -16.78
C MET A 12 28.09 -6.06 -16.92
N THR A 13 28.96 -5.82 -15.94
CA THR A 13 30.27 -6.47 -15.84
C THR A 13 30.14 -7.90 -15.33
N ARG A 14 31.20 -8.70 -15.49
CA ARG A 14 31.28 -10.05 -14.90
C ARG A 14 30.94 -10.07 -13.41
N ALA A 15 31.43 -9.08 -12.65
CA ALA A 15 31.12 -8.95 -11.22
C ALA A 15 29.64 -8.65 -10.94
N ALA A 16 28.98 -7.88 -11.80
CA ALA A 16 27.54 -7.61 -11.68
C ALA A 16 26.71 -8.89 -11.92
N PHE A 17 27.09 -9.70 -12.92
CA PHE A 17 26.48 -11.01 -13.15
C PHE A 17 26.75 -11.97 -12.00
N GLU A 18 27.95 -11.96 -11.42
CA GLU A 18 28.27 -12.77 -10.24
C GLU A 18 27.40 -12.38 -9.03
N ASN A 19 27.24 -11.08 -8.75
CA ASN A 19 26.35 -10.61 -7.70
C ASN A 19 24.89 -11.02 -7.93
N ALA A 20 24.42 -10.95 -9.18
CA ALA A 20 23.07 -11.39 -9.54
C ALA A 20 22.88 -12.90 -9.31
N MET A 21 23.88 -13.71 -9.69
CA MET A 21 23.87 -15.17 -9.45
C MET A 21 23.93 -15.52 -7.96
N VAL A 22 24.72 -14.78 -7.16
CA VAL A 22 24.79 -14.97 -5.70
C VAL A 22 23.43 -14.71 -5.06
N LEU A 23 22.77 -13.61 -5.43
CA LEU A 23 21.40 -13.31 -4.98
C LEU A 23 20.40 -14.38 -5.43
N LEU A 24 20.52 -14.84 -6.68
CA LEU A 24 19.67 -15.89 -7.23
C LEU A 24 19.80 -17.20 -6.44
N MET A 25 21.02 -17.64 -6.15
CA MET A 25 21.28 -18.88 -5.40
C MET A 25 20.90 -18.75 -3.93
N ALA A 26 21.18 -17.61 -3.31
CA ALA A 26 20.81 -17.35 -1.91
C ALA A 26 19.29 -17.35 -1.68
N LEU A 27 18.50 -16.94 -2.68
CA LEU A 27 17.05 -16.78 -2.55
C LEU A 27 16.23 -17.91 -3.20
N GLY A 28 16.88 -18.88 -3.86
CA GLY A 28 16.18 -19.93 -4.60
C GLY A 28 15.40 -19.44 -5.79
N GLY A 29 16.00 -18.51 -6.54
CA GLY A 29 15.36 -17.89 -7.69
C GLY A 29 15.10 -18.85 -8.86
N SER A 30 14.34 -18.35 -9.83
CA SER A 30 13.86 -19.14 -10.96
C SER A 30 14.98 -19.78 -11.77
N THR A 31 14.82 -21.05 -12.15
CA THR A 31 15.72 -21.73 -13.11
C THR A 31 15.77 -21.03 -14.46
N ASN A 32 14.72 -20.29 -14.84
CA ASN A 32 14.72 -19.45 -16.05
C ASN A 32 15.74 -18.29 -15.98
N ALA A 33 16.09 -17.83 -14.77
CA ALA A 33 17.07 -16.76 -14.62
C ALA A 33 18.46 -17.19 -15.11
N VAL A 34 18.79 -18.48 -15.05
CA VAL A 34 20.04 -19.02 -15.62
C VAL A 34 20.11 -18.75 -17.12
N LEU A 35 19.03 -19.08 -17.85
CA LEU A 35 18.96 -18.87 -19.30
C LEU A 35 19.04 -17.38 -19.66
N HIS A 36 18.31 -16.53 -18.94
CA HIS A 36 18.27 -15.10 -19.21
C HIS A 36 19.59 -14.39 -18.90
N LEU A 37 20.24 -14.74 -17.78
CA LEU A 37 21.53 -14.13 -17.41
C LEU A 37 22.64 -14.51 -18.39
N ILE A 38 22.68 -15.76 -18.88
CA ILE A 38 23.62 -16.17 -19.93
C ILE A 38 23.35 -15.40 -21.23
N ALA A 39 22.09 -15.27 -21.63
CA ALA A 39 21.71 -14.51 -22.84
C ALA A 39 22.07 -13.02 -22.72
N MET A 40 21.86 -12.43 -21.54
CA MET A 40 22.22 -11.04 -21.24
C MET A 40 23.74 -10.83 -21.21
N ALA A 41 24.51 -11.76 -20.62
CA ALA A 41 25.97 -11.66 -20.59
C ALA A 41 26.54 -11.70 -22.02
N ARG A 42 26.01 -12.59 -22.86
CA ARG A 42 26.40 -12.69 -24.26
C ARG A 42 26.11 -11.41 -25.06
N SER A 43 25.05 -10.65 -24.75
CA SER A 43 24.72 -9.41 -25.48
C SER A 43 25.63 -8.23 -25.12
N VAL A 44 26.39 -8.34 -24.03
CA VAL A 44 27.37 -7.34 -23.59
C VAL A 44 28.82 -7.87 -23.62
N ASP A 45 29.05 -8.94 -24.38
CA ASP A 45 30.36 -9.58 -24.55
C ASP A 45 31.04 -10.03 -23.22
N VAL A 46 30.23 -10.39 -22.22
CA VAL A 46 30.69 -11.01 -20.98
C VAL A 46 30.54 -12.52 -21.09
N GLU A 47 31.65 -13.23 -20.89
CA GLU A 47 31.63 -14.69 -20.82
C GLU A 47 30.90 -15.13 -19.55
N LEU A 48 29.84 -15.90 -19.71
CA LEU A 48 29.08 -16.52 -18.63
C LEU A 48 28.53 -17.85 -19.13
N SER A 49 28.77 -18.90 -18.36
CA SER A 49 28.41 -20.29 -18.67
C SER A 49 27.53 -20.88 -17.57
N ILE A 50 26.96 -22.05 -17.83
CA ILE A 50 26.20 -22.79 -16.81
C ILE A 50 27.09 -23.24 -15.64
N ASP A 51 28.38 -23.50 -15.90
CA ASP A 51 29.35 -23.93 -14.88
C ASP A 51 29.59 -22.84 -13.82
N ASP A 52 29.43 -21.57 -14.19
CA ASP A 52 29.53 -20.44 -13.25
C ASP A 52 28.39 -20.46 -12.23
N PHE A 53 27.18 -20.88 -12.63
CA PHE A 53 26.05 -21.04 -11.71
C PHE A 53 26.28 -22.21 -10.76
N GLN A 54 26.85 -23.31 -11.25
CA GLN A 54 27.20 -24.45 -10.40
C GLN A 54 28.26 -24.05 -9.36
N ALA A 55 29.33 -23.37 -9.77
CA ALA A 55 30.38 -22.91 -8.86
C ALA A 55 29.85 -21.94 -7.78
N ILE A 56 28.87 -21.10 -8.12
CA ILE A 56 28.22 -20.20 -7.15
C ILE A 56 27.26 -20.96 -6.25
N SER A 57 26.47 -21.88 -6.79
CA SER A 57 25.59 -22.77 -6.02
C SER A 57 26.37 -23.58 -4.98
N ASP A 58 27.58 -24.06 -5.33
CA ASP A 58 28.43 -24.83 -4.41
C ASP A 58 28.97 -23.98 -3.25
N ARG A 59 29.10 -22.66 -3.44
CA ARG A 59 29.68 -21.72 -2.48
C ARG A 59 28.64 -21.00 -1.63
N ILE A 60 27.46 -20.71 -2.20
CA ILE A 60 26.44 -19.88 -1.58
C ILE A 60 25.39 -20.76 -0.91
N PRO A 61 25.27 -20.73 0.43
CA PRO A 61 24.21 -21.46 1.09
C PRO A 61 22.85 -20.89 0.68
N PHE A 62 21.84 -21.74 0.63
CA PHE A 62 20.47 -21.32 0.46
C PHE A 62 20.02 -20.56 1.71
N ILE A 63 19.76 -19.25 1.58
CA ILE A 63 19.49 -18.36 2.73
C ILE A 63 17.98 -18.15 2.92
N ALA A 64 17.18 -18.22 1.85
CA ALA A 64 15.74 -18.05 1.91
C ALA A 64 15.00 -19.21 1.23
N ASP A 65 14.04 -19.78 1.94
CA ASP A 65 13.24 -20.93 1.51
C ASP A 65 12.05 -20.51 0.61
N LEU A 66 12.34 -19.85 -0.52
CA LEU A 66 11.33 -19.28 -1.41
C LEU A 66 11.10 -20.15 -2.67
N LYS A 67 9.85 -20.21 -3.14
CA LYS A 67 9.49 -20.81 -4.42
C LYS A 67 10.25 -20.12 -5.57
N PRO A 68 10.71 -20.86 -6.59
CA PRO A 68 10.25 -22.21 -6.96
C PRO A 68 10.93 -23.39 -6.26
N SER A 69 12.10 -23.23 -5.64
CA SER A 69 12.82 -24.33 -4.99
C SER A 69 12.47 -24.53 -3.51
N GLY A 70 11.84 -23.54 -2.88
CA GLY A 70 11.50 -23.56 -1.47
C GLY A 70 10.01 -23.69 -1.13
N ARG A 71 9.70 -23.78 0.16
CA ARG A 71 8.32 -23.94 0.68
C ARG A 71 7.49 -22.66 0.57
N TYR A 72 8.11 -21.51 0.82
CA TYR A 72 7.43 -20.24 1.06
C TYR A 72 7.31 -19.39 -0.23
N VAL A 73 6.32 -18.50 -0.31
CA VAL A 73 6.07 -17.60 -1.46
C VAL A 73 6.36 -16.14 -1.08
N MET A 74 6.33 -15.22 -2.05
CA MET A 74 6.58 -13.79 -1.78
C MET A 74 5.64 -13.19 -0.71
N GLU A 75 4.43 -13.73 -0.58
CA GLU A 75 3.48 -13.38 0.51
C GLU A 75 4.03 -13.72 1.91
N ASP A 76 4.77 -14.83 2.06
CA ASP A 76 5.41 -15.20 3.33
C ASP A 76 6.55 -14.25 3.67
N LEU A 77 7.29 -13.76 2.66
CA LEU A 77 8.32 -12.73 2.86
C LEU A 77 7.72 -11.41 3.36
N HIS A 78 6.49 -11.06 2.94
CA HIS A 78 5.78 -9.88 3.43
C HIS A 78 5.36 -10.03 4.90
N ASN A 79 4.90 -11.21 5.30
CA ASN A 79 4.57 -11.52 6.69
C ASN A 79 5.82 -11.42 7.59
N VAL A 80 7.00 -11.82 7.08
CA VAL A 80 8.29 -11.62 7.76
C VAL A 80 8.79 -10.17 7.64
N GLY A 81 8.37 -9.43 6.61
CA GLY A 81 8.77 -8.04 6.35
C GLY A 81 8.46 -7.11 7.53
N LEU A 82 7.27 -7.23 8.12
CA LEU A 82 6.90 -6.47 9.33
C LEU A 82 7.77 -6.86 10.54
N TYR A 83 8.02 -8.15 10.72
CA TYR A 83 8.84 -8.66 11.82
C TYR A 83 10.28 -8.15 11.73
N ASP A 84 10.88 -8.24 10.55
CA ASP A 84 12.23 -7.77 10.28
C ASP A 84 12.34 -6.25 10.34
N TYR A 85 11.35 -5.51 9.80
CA TYR A 85 11.35 -4.06 9.87
C TYR A 85 11.27 -3.59 11.33
N SER A 86 10.38 -4.20 12.12
CA SER A 86 10.24 -3.90 13.55
C SER A 86 11.54 -4.20 14.32
N ALA A 87 12.10 -5.40 14.15
CA ALA A 87 13.34 -5.81 14.80
C ALA A 87 14.53 -4.88 14.43
N LYS A 88 14.72 -4.59 13.14
CA LYS A 88 15.86 -3.80 12.65
C LYS A 88 15.72 -2.31 12.95
N SER A 89 14.50 -1.79 13.00
CA SER A 89 14.22 -0.42 13.45
C SER A 89 14.23 -0.26 14.97
N ARG A 90 14.30 -1.38 15.72
CA ARG A 90 14.20 -1.43 17.19
C ARG A 90 12.88 -0.87 17.71
N SER A 91 11.82 -1.03 16.93
CA SER A 91 10.46 -0.70 17.36
C SER A 91 9.93 -1.82 18.25
N GLN A 92 9.30 -1.47 19.38
CA GLN A 92 8.77 -2.41 20.38
C GLN A 92 7.29 -2.73 20.15
N GLY A 93 6.86 -2.77 18.89
CA GLY A 93 5.48 -2.99 18.49
C GLY A 93 4.99 -1.99 17.46
N PHE A 94 3.67 -1.89 17.34
CA PHE A 94 2.97 -1.14 16.32
C PHE A 94 1.82 -0.32 16.92
N ALA A 95 1.64 0.88 16.38
CA ALA A 95 0.45 1.69 16.60
C ALA A 95 -0.32 1.80 15.28
N LEU A 96 -1.64 1.64 15.34
CA LEU A 96 -2.50 1.63 14.17
C LEU A 96 -3.78 2.42 14.46
N SER A 97 -4.10 3.40 13.61
CA SER A 97 -5.43 3.99 13.59
C SER A 97 -6.38 3.02 12.88
N LEU A 98 -7.27 2.39 13.64
CA LEU A 98 -8.22 1.40 13.12
C LEU A 98 -9.55 2.10 12.85
N SER A 99 -9.92 2.27 11.57
CA SER A 99 -11.10 3.07 11.18
C SER A 99 -12.38 2.26 11.03
N GLY A 100 -12.31 0.93 11.09
CA GLY A 100 -13.41 0.05 10.70
C GLY A 100 -13.53 -0.13 9.17
N GLY A 101 -12.60 0.44 8.40
CA GLY A 101 -12.49 0.24 6.95
C GLY A 101 -11.49 -0.87 6.57
N ALA A 102 -11.53 -1.27 5.30
CA ALA A 102 -10.77 -2.40 4.75
C ALA A 102 -9.25 -2.26 4.95
N ASP A 103 -8.65 -1.10 4.68
CA ASP A 103 -7.17 -1.00 4.68
C ASP A 103 -6.60 -1.12 6.09
N SER A 104 -7.21 -0.42 7.06
CA SER A 104 -6.78 -0.54 8.46
C SER A 104 -7.00 -1.95 9.01
N ALA A 105 -8.10 -2.62 8.64
CA ALA A 105 -8.32 -4.03 8.98
C ALA A 105 -7.26 -4.95 8.35
N ALA A 106 -6.87 -4.71 7.10
CA ALA A 106 -5.81 -5.47 6.44
C ALA A 106 -4.47 -5.32 7.15
N VAL A 107 -4.08 -4.10 7.57
CA VAL A 107 -2.87 -3.91 8.38
C VAL A 107 -2.93 -4.66 9.70
N ALA A 108 -4.07 -4.62 10.41
CA ALA A 108 -4.24 -5.37 11.65
C ALA A 108 -4.11 -6.88 11.44
N CYS A 109 -4.71 -7.42 10.38
CA CYS A 109 -4.59 -8.83 10.00
C CYS A 109 -3.14 -9.23 9.68
N LEU A 110 -2.39 -8.38 8.96
CA LEU A 110 -0.99 -8.64 8.65
C LEU A 110 -0.12 -8.76 9.91
N ILE A 111 -0.37 -7.94 10.93
CA ILE A 111 0.36 -8.02 12.20
C ILE A 111 0.00 -9.31 12.94
N ARG A 112 -1.28 -9.69 12.96
CA ARG A 112 -1.70 -10.98 13.54
C ARG A 112 -1.01 -12.15 12.85
N LEU A 113 -1.02 -12.18 11.52
CA LEU A 113 -0.38 -13.23 10.73
C LEU A 113 1.14 -13.27 10.95
N MET A 114 1.80 -12.11 11.02
CA MET A 114 3.22 -12.00 11.36
C MET A 114 3.52 -12.66 12.73
N VAL A 115 2.67 -12.44 13.74
CA VAL A 115 2.85 -13.06 15.06
C VAL A 115 2.58 -14.55 15.02
N GLU A 116 1.44 -14.99 14.49
CA GLU A 116 1.08 -16.42 14.45
C GLU A 116 2.13 -17.24 13.69
N LEU A 117 2.55 -16.77 12.51
CA LEU A 117 3.59 -17.42 11.71
C LEU A 117 4.96 -17.35 12.38
N GLY A 118 5.35 -16.19 12.89
CA GLY A 118 6.64 -16.00 13.54
C GLY A 118 6.80 -16.86 14.80
N VAL A 119 5.77 -16.91 15.64
CA VAL A 119 5.74 -17.74 16.85
C VAL A 119 5.72 -19.23 16.50
N ALA A 120 4.96 -19.65 15.48
CA ALA A 120 4.95 -21.04 15.03
C ALA A 120 6.32 -21.51 14.53
N GLU A 121 7.10 -20.62 13.89
CA GLU A 121 8.41 -20.93 13.32
C GLU A 121 9.53 -20.91 14.36
N VAL A 122 9.66 -19.84 15.15
CA VAL A 122 10.83 -19.65 16.05
C VAL A 122 10.52 -19.84 17.53
N GLY A 123 9.25 -19.99 17.90
CA GLY A 123 8.80 -20.00 19.28
C GLY A 123 8.68 -18.59 19.89
N ILE A 124 7.76 -18.43 20.85
CA ILE A 124 7.41 -17.11 21.41
C ILE A 124 8.58 -16.42 22.12
N GLU A 125 9.43 -17.18 22.81
CA GLU A 125 10.59 -16.64 23.52
C GLU A 125 11.57 -15.95 22.56
N ASN A 126 11.95 -16.66 21.47
CA ASN A 126 12.84 -16.13 20.44
C ASN A 126 12.19 -15.00 19.66
N PHE A 127 10.88 -15.10 19.39
CA PHE A 127 10.12 -14.04 18.74
C PHE A 127 10.19 -12.73 19.53
N CYS A 128 9.86 -12.79 20.83
CA CYS A 128 9.94 -11.65 21.75
C CYS A 128 11.38 -11.13 21.92
N ALA A 129 12.37 -12.04 22.00
CA ALA A 129 13.77 -11.68 22.12
C ALA A 129 14.24 -10.83 20.94
N ARG A 130 13.90 -11.22 19.70
CA ARG A 130 14.32 -10.50 18.49
C ARG A 130 13.69 -9.11 18.41
N LEU A 131 12.47 -8.95 18.89
CA LEU A 131 11.77 -7.66 18.96
C LEU A 131 12.14 -6.81 20.17
N ASN A 132 13.05 -7.30 21.04
CA ASN A 132 13.44 -6.63 22.27
C ASN A 132 12.23 -6.25 23.15
N LEU A 133 11.25 -7.16 23.21
CA LEU A 133 10.06 -7.03 24.05
C LEU A 133 10.33 -7.58 25.45
N PRO A 134 9.71 -7.02 26.50
CA PRO A 134 9.86 -7.52 27.87
C PRO A 134 9.34 -8.96 27.96
N GLN A 135 10.25 -9.91 28.21
CA GLN A 135 9.92 -11.34 28.17
C GLN A 135 9.18 -11.86 29.40
N THR A 136 9.24 -11.16 30.53
CA THR A 136 8.96 -11.75 31.86
C THR A 136 7.55 -12.32 32.05
N GLU A 137 6.59 -12.07 31.16
CA GLU A 137 5.22 -12.61 31.27
C GLU A 137 4.57 -12.99 29.92
N LEU A 138 5.32 -12.97 28.80
CA LEU A 138 4.78 -13.18 27.45
C LEU A 138 4.94 -14.64 26.99
N ASN A 139 4.07 -15.53 27.47
CA ASN A 139 4.14 -16.96 27.19
C ASN A 139 3.13 -17.43 26.13
N THR A 140 2.11 -16.63 25.83
CA THR A 140 1.11 -16.93 24.79
C THR A 140 0.88 -15.75 23.84
N ILE A 141 0.33 -16.02 22.65
CA ILE A 141 0.01 -14.98 21.65
C ILE A 141 -1.00 -13.98 22.22
N GLU A 142 -1.94 -14.45 23.04
CA GLU A 142 -2.97 -13.62 23.68
C GLU A 142 -2.36 -12.62 24.68
N GLN A 143 -1.25 -12.96 25.31
CA GLN A 143 -0.50 -12.05 26.19
C GLN A 143 0.38 -11.08 25.38
N LEU A 144 0.95 -11.56 24.26
CA LEU A 144 1.83 -10.79 23.39
C LEU A 144 1.09 -9.71 22.60
N MET A 145 -0.05 -10.02 21.99
CA MET A 145 -0.72 -9.14 21.04
C MET A 145 -1.09 -7.75 21.61
N PRO A 146 -1.62 -7.61 22.84
CA PRO A 146 -1.92 -6.29 23.42
C PRO A 146 -0.67 -5.43 23.68
N VAL A 147 0.47 -6.07 23.97
CA VAL A 147 1.75 -5.38 24.14
C VAL A 147 2.31 -4.94 22.80
N LEU A 148 2.18 -5.80 21.79
CA LEU A 148 2.75 -5.59 20.47
C LEU A 148 1.94 -4.64 19.59
N LEU A 149 0.61 -4.64 19.69
CA LEU A 149 -0.27 -3.88 18.81
C LEU A 149 -1.31 -3.08 19.62
N VAL A 150 -1.25 -1.76 19.46
CA VAL A 150 -2.33 -0.86 19.88
C VAL A 150 -3.11 -0.36 18.68
N CYS A 151 -4.41 -0.65 18.68
CA CYS A 151 -5.39 -0.15 17.74
C CYS A 151 -6.16 1.02 18.37
N VAL A 152 -6.29 2.12 17.65
CA VAL A 152 -6.96 3.33 18.12
C VAL A 152 -8.08 3.70 17.16
N TYR A 153 -9.31 3.73 17.65
CA TYR A 153 -10.45 4.32 16.93
C TYR A 153 -10.60 5.79 17.32
N GLN A 154 -10.66 6.67 16.32
CA GLN A 154 -10.66 8.13 16.52
C GLN A 154 -11.95 8.75 15.98
N ALA A 155 -12.96 8.79 16.84
CA ALA A 155 -14.33 9.16 16.51
C ALA A 155 -14.48 10.68 16.34
N THR A 156 -15.36 11.07 15.41
CA THR A 156 -15.92 12.43 15.31
C THR A 156 -17.44 12.36 15.42
N ARG A 157 -18.12 13.51 15.44
CA ARG A 157 -19.60 13.56 15.38
C ARG A 157 -20.23 12.85 14.18
N ASN A 158 -19.43 12.62 13.12
CA ASN A 158 -19.89 12.00 11.88
C ASN A 158 -19.69 10.48 11.87
N SER A 159 -18.95 9.94 12.85
CA SER A 159 -18.65 8.51 12.94
C SER A 159 -19.91 7.69 13.19
N SER A 160 -20.10 6.63 12.42
CA SER A 160 -21.23 5.72 12.61
C SER A 160 -20.95 4.67 13.68
N GLU A 161 -22.03 4.12 14.23
CA GLU A 161 -21.94 2.97 15.14
C GLU A 161 -21.41 1.72 14.40
N THR A 162 -21.61 1.65 13.08
CA THR A 162 -21.19 0.52 12.25
C THR A 162 -19.67 0.43 12.15
N THR A 163 -18.99 1.53 11.78
CA THR A 163 -17.53 1.59 11.67
C THR A 163 -16.86 1.44 13.04
N ARG A 164 -17.44 2.05 14.08
CA ARG A 164 -17.00 1.91 15.47
C ARG A 164 -17.03 0.46 15.93
N ASN A 165 -18.18 -0.21 15.76
CA ASN A 165 -18.33 -1.63 16.12
C ASN A 165 -17.39 -2.52 15.31
N ALA A 166 -17.27 -2.28 14.00
CA ALA A 166 -16.36 -3.05 13.16
C ALA A 166 -14.89 -2.90 13.60
N ALA A 167 -14.44 -1.69 13.97
CA ALA A 167 -13.10 -1.47 14.49
C ALA A 167 -12.88 -2.21 15.82
N GLU A 168 -13.80 -2.09 16.77
CA GLU A 168 -13.73 -2.77 18.07
C GLU A 168 -13.67 -4.30 17.89
N LYS A 169 -14.58 -4.88 17.08
CA LYS A 169 -14.60 -6.32 16.80
C LYS A 169 -13.33 -6.80 16.11
N MET A 170 -12.81 -6.01 15.17
CA MET A 170 -11.56 -6.35 14.49
C MET A 170 -10.36 -6.30 15.45
N ALA A 171 -10.24 -5.27 16.28
CA ALA A 171 -9.16 -5.17 17.26
C ALA A 171 -9.15 -6.37 18.23
N HIS A 172 -10.32 -6.73 18.76
CA HIS A 172 -10.44 -7.92 19.62
C HIS A 172 -10.15 -9.22 18.88
N ALA A 173 -10.60 -9.36 17.63
CA ALA A 173 -10.36 -10.56 16.84
C ALA A 173 -8.88 -10.75 16.48
N VAL A 174 -8.10 -9.67 16.38
CA VAL A 174 -6.64 -9.77 16.22
C VAL A 174 -5.89 -9.83 17.55
N GLY A 175 -6.59 -9.72 18.69
CA GLY A 175 -5.98 -9.73 20.02
C GLY A 175 -5.25 -8.44 20.40
N ALA A 176 -5.48 -7.34 19.67
CA ALA A 176 -4.84 -6.05 19.94
C ALA A 176 -5.41 -5.38 21.18
N GLU A 177 -4.63 -4.48 21.77
CA GLU A 177 -5.18 -3.48 22.68
C GLU A 177 -6.02 -2.48 21.88
N TYR A 178 -7.22 -2.15 22.37
CA TYR A 178 -8.13 -1.25 21.70
C TYR A 178 -8.37 -0.01 22.55
N LEU A 179 -8.17 1.17 21.95
CA LEU A 179 -8.43 2.47 22.54
C LEU A 179 -9.43 3.23 21.67
N GLU A 180 -10.34 3.95 22.32
CA GLU A 180 -11.28 4.84 21.65
C GLU A 180 -11.02 6.29 22.11
N LEU A 181 -10.81 7.19 21.15
CA LEU A 181 -10.57 8.61 21.39
C LEU A 181 -11.61 9.46 20.66
N ASP A 182 -12.34 10.30 21.38
CA ASP A 182 -13.17 11.34 20.79
C ASP A 182 -12.28 12.54 20.41
N ILE A 183 -12.21 12.83 19.11
CA ILE A 183 -11.41 13.93 18.56
C ILE A 183 -12.25 15.15 18.16
N GLU A 184 -13.56 15.14 18.40
CA GLU A 184 -14.50 16.17 17.94
C GLU A 184 -14.12 17.56 18.46
N ASN A 185 -13.76 17.66 19.73
CA ASN A 185 -13.36 18.92 20.35
C ASN A 185 -12.09 19.50 19.71
N MET A 186 -11.16 18.66 19.28
CA MET A 186 -9.94 19.09 18.60
C MET A 186 -10.25 19.62 17.19
N VAL A 187 -11.07 18.90 16.43
CA VAL A 187 -11.50 19.32 15.09
C VAL A 187 -12.27 20.63 15.14
N SER A 188 -13.24 20.72 16.05
CA SER A 188 -14.04 21.93 16.28
C SER A 188 -13.19 23.12 16.72
N GLY A 189 -12.22 22.87 17.62
CA GLY A 189 -11.24 23.86 18.04
C GLY A 189 -10.47 24.43 16.86
N TYR A 190 -9.82 23.59 16.04
CA TYR A 190 -9.07 24.07 14.86
C TYR A 190 -9.95 24.86 13.88
N ARG A 191 -11.16 24.36 13.62
CA ARG A 191 -12.11 25.05 12.75
C ARG A 191 -12.43 26.46 13.27
N GLN A 192 -12.77 26.60 14.55
CA GLN A 192 -13.13 27.89 15.14
C GLN A 192 -11.97 28.90 15.06
N HIS A 193 -10.74 28.47 15.36
CA HIS A 193 -9.57 29.34 15.28
C HIS A 193 -9.34 29.86 13.85
N ILE A 194 -9.49 28.99 12.84
CA ILE A 194 -9.33 29.39 11.44
C ILE A 194 -10.46 30.30 10.99
N GLU A 195 -11.71 29.98 11.30
CA GLU A 195 -12.88 30.82 10.99
C GLU A 195 -12.75 32.24 11.58
N GLN A 196 -12.28 32.34 12.82
CA GLN A 196 -11.99 33.61 13.47
C GLN A 196 -10.86 34.37 12.75
N ALA A 197 -9.78 33.68 12.38
CA ALA A 197 -8.63 34.30 11.71
C ALA A 197 -8.98 34.84 10.31
N ILE A 198 -9.85 34.14 9.56
CA ILE A 198 -10.25 34.56 8.20
C ILE A 198 -11.51 35.44 8.18
N GLY A 199 -12.17 35.63 9.32
CA GLY A 199 -13.37 36.47 9.44
C GLY A 199 -14.62 35.92 8.73
N ARG A 200 -14.69 34.61 8.46
CA ARG A 200 -15.86 33.93 7.88
C ARG A 200 -15.99 32.50 8.38
N SER A 201 -17.21 31.99 8.40
CA SER A 201 -17.46 30.57 8.67
C SER A 201 -17.11 29.70 7.46
N LEU A 202 -16.59 28.50 7.72
CA LEU A 202 -16.38 27.46 6.73
C LEU A 202 -17.69 26.70 6.48
N ASN A 203 -17.92 26.29 5.23
CA ASN A 203 -19.12 25.55 4.84
C ASN A 203 -18.81 24.39 3.88
N TRP A 204 -19.64 23.35 3.90
CA TRP A 204 -19.47 22.14 3.10
C TRP A 204 -19.68 22.34 1.58
N THR A 205 -20.12 23.51 1.13
CA THR A 205 -20.28 23.80 -0.30
C THR A 205 -19.00 24.36 -0.90
N GLN A 206 -18.27 25.19 -0.16
CA GLN A 206 -17.06 25.88 -0.64
C GLN A 206 -15.76 25.32 -0.04
N ASP A 207 -15.82 24.82 1.19
CA ASP A 207 -14.65 24.45 2.00
C ASP A 207 -14.59 22.94 2.29
N ASP A 208 -15.33 22.13 1.52
CA ASP A 208 -15.49 20.69 1.70
C ASP A 208 -14.15 19.96 1.94
N LEU A 209 -13.20 20.11 1.02
CA LEU A 209 -11.89 19.48 1.12
C LEU A 209 -11.11 19.92 2.38
N ALA A 210 -11.24 21.17 2.81
CA ALA A 210 -10.58 21.66 4.02
C ALA A 210 -11.19 21.03 5.28
N LEU A 211 -12.52 20.91 5.32
CA LEU A 211 -13.29 20.31 6.42
C LEU A 211 -13.08 18.79 6.53
N GLN A 212 -12.88 18.10 5.41
CA GLN A 212 -12.47 16.69 5.40
C GLN A 212 -11.02 16.52 5.88
N ASN A 213 -10.09 17.27 5.30
CA ASN A 213 -8.66 17.15 5.62
C ASN A 213 -8.34 17.44 7.10
N ILE A 214 -9.04 18.39 7.74
CA ILE A 214 -8.77 18.69 9.15
C ILE A 214 -9.14 17.52 10.06
N GLN A 215 -10.15 16.72 9.73
CA GLN A 215 -10.51 15.53 10.49
C GLN A 215 -9.39 14.48 10.42
N ALA A 216 -8.86 14.20 9.22
CA ALA A 216 -7.73 13.28 9.05
C ALA A 216 -6.46 13.79 9.78
N ARG A 217 -6.13 15.07 9.66
CA ARG A 217 -4.94 15.66 10.32
C ARG A 217 -5.06 15.71 11.84
N ALA A 218 -6.26 15.94 12.38
CA ALA A 218 -6.48 15.95 13.82
C ALA A 218 -6.28 14.57 14.45
N ARG A 219 -6.38 13.48 13.66
CA ARG A 219 -6.10 12.12 14.15
C ARG A 219 -4.61 11.86 14.39
N ALA A 220 -3.76 12.39 13.51
CA ALA A 220 -2.33 12.08 13.49
C ALA A 220 -1.59 12.35 14.82
N PRO A 221 -1.76 13.50 15.52
CA PRO A 221 -1.02 13.78 16.75
C PRO A 221 -1.26 12.74 17.86
N GLY A 222 -2.51 12.29 18.03
CA GLY A 222 -2.87 11.36 19.09
C GLY A 222 -2.23 9.99 18.90
N VAL A 223 -2.29 9.44 17.69
CA VAL A 223 -1.69 8.14 17.40
C VAL A 223 -0.16 8.18 17.39
N TRP A 224 0.45 9.30 16.96
CA TRP A 224 1.90 9.51 17.12
C TRP A 224 2.32 9.58 18.59
N MET A 225 1.53 10.24 19.44
CA MET A 225 1.79 10.28 20.87
C MET A 225 1.78 8.87 21.49
N LEU A 226 0.80 8.04 21.11
CA LEU A 226 0.74 6.64 21.54
C LEU A 226 1.91 5.81 21.02
N ALA A 227 2.29 5.98 19.75
CA ALA A 227 3.46 5.33 19.17
C ALA A 227 4.73 5.67 19.95
N ASN A 228 4.94 6.96 20.27
CA ASN A 228 6.10 7.42 21.04
C ASN A 228 6.11 6.87 22.47
N LEU A 229 4.96 6.83 23.15
CA LEU A 229 4.86 6.29 24.51
C LEU A 229 5.21 4.79 24.58
N ARG A 230 4.90 4.05 23.51
CA ARG A 230 5.19 2.61 23.40
C ARG A 230 6.53 2.30 22.74
N ASN A 231 7.26 3.30 22.26
CA ASN A 231 8.38 3.10 21.36
C ASN A 231 8.01 2.18 20.18
N ALA A 232 6.79 2.35 19.67
CA ALA A 232 6.18 1.55 18.62
C ALA A 232 6.28 2.23 17.25
N LEU A 233 6.20 1.44 16.19
CA LEU A 233 6.14 1.92 14.82
C LEU A 233 4.70 2.31 14.48
N LEU A 234 4.45 3.59 14.17
CA LEU A 234 3.16 4.00 13.62
C LEU A 234 3.01 3.49 12.18
N LEU A 235 1.92 2.78 11.89
CA LEU A 235 1.64 2.26 10.56
C LEU A 235 0.60 3.13 9.83
N ALA A 236 0.94 3.52 8.60
CA ALA A 236 0.02 4.18 7.68
C ALA A 236 -0.72 3.13 6.82
N THR A 237 -2.00 3.36 6.56
CA THR A 237 -2.89 2.38 5.91
C THR A 237 -3.13 2.64 4.42
N SER A 238 -2.45 3.62 3.83
CA SER A 238 -2.62 3.98 2.42
C SER A 238 -2.27 2.82 1.49
N ASN A 239 -3.11 2.58 0.48
CA ASN A 239 -2.89 1.57 -0.56
C ASN A 239 -2.42 2.18 -1.89
N ARG A 240 -2.07 1.33 -2.86
CA ARG A 240 -1.56 1.74 -4.18
C ARG A 240 -2.59 2.55 -4.97
N SER A 241 -3.85 2.12 -4.95
CA SER A 241 -4.94 2.82 -5.64
C SER A 241 -5.11 4.25 -5.12
N GLU A 242 -5.05 4.47 -3.81
CA GLU A 242 -5.08 5.80 -3.21
C GLU A 242 -3.84 6.63 -3.55
N ALA A 243 -2.66 5.99 -3.65
CA ALA A 243 -1.41 6.64 -4.04
C ALA A 243 -1.43 7.11 -5.51
N ALA A 244 -2.06 6.34 -6.41
CA ALA A 244 -2.18 6.69 -7.83
C ALA A 244 -2.88 8.04 -8.04
N VAL A 245 -4.01 8.24 -7.36
CA VAL A 245 -4.83 9.45 -7.49
C VAL A 245 -4.61 10.47 -6.38
N GLY A 246 -3.76 10.17 -5.40
CA GLY A 246 -3.49 11.02 -4.25
C GLY A 246 -4.72 11.27 -3.39
N TYR A 247 -5.53 10.23 -3.16
CA TYR A 247 -6.77 10.30 -2.38
C TYR A 247 -6.50 10.61 -0.90
N ALA A 248 -5.43 10.06 -0.34
CA ALA A 248 -5.08 10.23 1.07
C ALA A 248 -4.80 11.70 1.46
N THR A 249 -5.21 12.07 2.67
CA THR A 249 -4.84 13.37 3.26
C THR A 249 -3.38 13.35 3.66
N MET A 250 -2.55 14.15 2.98
CA MET A 250 -1.15 14.30 3.36
C MET A 250 -1.03 14.86 4.79
N ASP A 251 -0.15 14.23 5.58
CA ASP A 251 0.07 14.51 7.00
C ASP A 251 -1.18 14.24 7.88
N GLY A 252 -2.16 13.50 7.33
CA GLY A 252 -3.30 12.92 8.03
C GLY A 252 -3.17 11.41 8.02
N ASP A 253 -3.94 10.74 7.15
CA ASP A 253 -3.96 9.27 7.03
C ASP A 253 -2.65 8.68 6.47
N THR A 254 -1.81 9.52 5.85
CA THR A 254 -0.45 9.15 5.43
C THR A 254 0.56 9.14 6.59
N SER A 255 0.14 9.47 7.81
CA SER A 255 1.01 9.54 8.98
C SER A 255 1.43 8.14 9.41
N GLY A 256 2.73 7.87 9.34
CA GLY A 256 3.32 6.61 9.79
C GLY A 256 4.79 6.50 9.41
N GLY A 257 5.51 5.62 10.09
CA GLY A 257 6.89 5.26 9.78
C GLY A 257 7.02 4.15 8.73
N LEU A 258 5.91 3.47 8.41
CA LEU A 258 5.82 2.42 7.40
C LEU A 258 4.39 2.34 6.85
N SER A 259 4.22 2.10 5.55
CA SER A 259 2.93 1.82 4.92
C SER A 259 2.95 0.44 4.25
N PRO A 260 2.48 -0.61 4.94
CA PRO A 260 2.58 -1.99 4.43
C PRO A 260 1.79 -2.23 3.14
N LEU A 261 0.71 -1.48 2.93
CA LEU A 261 -0.24 -1.68 1.84
C LEU A 261 0.03 -0.83 0.59
N ALA A 262 0.99 0.11 0.64
CA ALA A 262 1.18 1.07 -0.45
C ALA A 262 1.66 0.43 -1.78
N GLY A 263 2.12 -0.82 -1.76
CA GLY A 263 2.41 -1.61 -2.97
C GLY A 263 1.24 -2.43 -3.52
N ILE A 264 0.08 -2.42 -2.84
CA ILE A 264 -1.06 -3.31 -3.10
C ILE A 264 -2.28 -2.47 -3.50
N ASP A 265 -3.00 -2.86 -4.53
CA ASP A 265 -4.22 -2.16 -4.96
C ASP A 265 -5.44 -2.51 -4.09
N LYS A 266 -6.43 -1.61 -4.07
CA LYS A 266 -7.65 -1.76 -3.27
C LYS A 266 -8.45 -3.01 -3.62
N HIS A 267 -8.47 -3.38 -4.90
CA HIS A 267 -9.24 -4.53 -5.37
C HIS A 267 -8.63 -5.84 -4.82
N PHE A 268 -7.30 -5.97 -4.81
CA PHE A 268 -6.63 -7.09 -4.15
C PHE A 268 -6.92 -7.14 -2.64
N ILE A 269 -6.80 -6.01 -1.93
CA ILE A 269 -7.04 -5.94 -0.48
C ILE A 269 -8.43 -6.50 -0.14
N ARG A 270 -9.48 -6.07 -0.86
CA ARG A 270 -10.85 -6.54 -0.63
C ARG A 270 -11.00 -8.05 -0.91
N HIS A 271 -10.33 -8.56 -1.93
CA HIS A 271 -10.37 -9.99 -2.23
C HIS A 271 -9.66 -10.80 -1.13
N TRP A 272 -8.49 -10.34 -0.70
CA TRP A 272 -7.70 -10.97 0.35
C TRP A 272 -8.43 -11.00 1.69
N LEU A 273 -9.09 -9.90 2.09
CA LEU A 273 -9.88 -9.88 3.32
C LEU A 273 -11.10 -10.81 3.29
N ARG A 274 -11.75 -10.98 2.13
CA ARG A 274 -12.83 -11.97 1.97
C ARG A 274 -12.31 -13.40 2.05
N TRP A 275 -11.13 -13.64 1.48
CA TRP A 275 -10.49 -14.94 1.59
C TRP A 275 -10.12 -15.25 3.04
N LEU A 276 -9.50 -14.30 3.76
CA LEU A 276 -9.05 -14.45 5.15
C LEU A 276 -10.19 -14.56 6.17
N GLU A 277 -11.40 -14.13 5.80
CA GLU A 277 -12.61 -14.35 6.61
C GLU A 277 -12.92 -15.84 6.80
N GLN A 278 -12.69 -16.65 5.76
CA GLN A 278 -13.09 -18.06 5.70
C GLN A 278 -11.91 -19.03 5.60
N ASN A 279 -10.73 -18.54 5.21
CA ASN A 279 -9.53 -19.30 4.96
C ASN A 279 -8.36 -18.70 5.74
N ALA A 280 -7.26 -19.43 5.79
CA ALA A 280 -6.01 -18.98 6.37
C ALA A 280 -4.82 -19.55 5.59
N PRO A 281 -3.64 -18.92 5.69
CA PRO A 281 -2.40 -19.52 5.22
C PRO A 281 -2.24 -20.94 5.75
N ASN A 282 -1.71 -21.84 4.92
CA ASN A 282 -1.54 -23.25 5.27
C ASN A 282 -0.33 -23.45 6.20
N SER A 283 -0.46 -22.95 7.43
CA SER A 283 0.57 -22.96 8.45
C SER A 283 -0.04 -23.36 9.81
N PRO A 284 0.65 -24.20 10.60
CA PRO A 284 0.16 -24.61 11.92
C PRO A 284 -0.13 -23.42 12.82
N GLY A 285 -1.31 -23.40 13.45
CA GLY A 285 -1.71 -22.37 14.42
C GLY A 285 -2.28 -21.09 13.79
N VAL A 286 -2.25 -20.94 12.47
CA VAL A 286 -2.87 -19.82 11.76
C VAL A 286 -4.32 -20.14 11.42
N ASN A 287 -5.24 -19.27 11.82
CA ASN A 287 -6.67 -19.51 11.67
C ASN A 287 -7.37 -18.39 10.88
N PRO A 288 -8.50 -18.68 10.22
CA PRO A 288 -9.33 -17.64 9.61
C PRO A 288 -9.76 -16.58 10.61
N ILE A 289 -10.18 -15.42 10.12
CA ILE A 289 -10.62 -14.28 10.93
C ILE A 289 -12.09 -13.95 10.60
N PRO A 290 -13.08 -14.68 11.17
CA PRO A 290 -14.50 -14.47 10.85
C PRO A 290 -15.04 -13.06 11.17
N ALA A 291 -14.37 -12.33 12.07
CA ALA A 291 -14.69 -10.94 12.36
C ALA A 291 -14.54 -10.00 11.14
N LEU A 292 -13.81 -10.43 10.10
CA LEU A 292 -13.76 -9.71 8.83
C LEU A 292 -15.13 -9.58 8.16
N SER A 293 -16.12 -10.41 8.52
CA SER A 293 -17.51 -10.23 8.10
C SER A 293 -18.06 -8.84 8.46
N TYR A 294 -17.64 -8.26 9.59
CA TYR A 294 -18.01 -6.88 9.97
C TYR A 294 -17.44 -5.85 8.99
N ILE A 295 -16.32 -6.13 8.33
CA ILE A 295 -15.67 -5.22 7.37
C ILE A 295 -16.18 -5.49 5.94
N ASN A 296 -16.26 -6.76 5.55
CA ASN A 296 -16.55 -7.18 4.18
C ASN A 296 -18.00 -6.91 3.75
N THR A 297 -18.92 -6.83 4.70
CA THR A 297 -20.34 -6.53 4.47
C THR A 297 -20.64 -5.04 4.36
N GLN A 298 -19.72 -4.18 4.82
CA GLN A 298 -19.87 -2.73 4.74
C GLN A 298 -19.64 -2.22 3.31
N GLN A 299 -20.34 -1.14 2.95
CA GLN A 299 -19.97 -0.35 1.79
C GLN A 299 -18.76 0.54 2.15
N PRO A 300 -17.75 0.65 1.26
CA PRO A 300 -16.61 1.55 1.50
C PRO A 300 -17.10 2.99 1.54
N THR A 301 -17.04 3.63 2.71
CA THR A 301 -17.39 5.04 2.85
C THR A 301 -16.37 5.81 3.69
N ALA A 302 -16.12 7.06 3.32
CA ALA A 302 -15.36 8.00 4.13
C ALA A 302 -16.35 8.82 4.97
N GLU A 303 -16.48 8.52 6.26
CA GLU A 303 -17.40 9.20 7.20
C GLU A 303 -16.92 10.60 7.61
N LEU A 304 -16.41 11.38 6.64
CA LEU A 304 -15.89 12.73 6.87
C LEU A 304 -16.96 13.80 6.61
N ARG A 305 -18.03 13.48 5.88
CA ARG A 305 -19.09 14.42 5.52
C ARG A 305 -20.39 14.15 6.29
N PRO A 306 -21.10 15.16 6.81
CA PRO A 306 -22.40 14.97 7.46
C PRO A 306 -23.47 14.50 6.47
N GLY A 307 -24.15 13.39 6.79
CA GLY A 307 -25.40 12.97 6.13
C GLY A 307 -25.28 12.53 4.67
N ALA A 308 -24.07 12.23 4.19
CA ALA A 308 -23.85 11.71 2.84
C ALA A 308 -23.15 10.34 2.91
N GLU A 309 -23.71 9.34 2.22
CA GLU A 309 -23.02 8.08 1.91
C GLU A 309 -21.96 8.38 0.84
N GLN A 310 -20.80 8.90 1.26
CA GLN A 310 -19.68 9.17 0.36
C GLN A 310 -18.97 7.86 0.06
N THR A 311 -19.02 7.38 -1.18
CA THR A 311 -18.21 6.24 -1.62
C THR A 311 -16.95 6.74 -2.32
N ASP A 312 -15.81 6.13 -2.01
CA ASP A 312 -14.53 6.49 -2.63
C ASP A 312 -14.60 6.42 -4.17
N GLU A 313 -15.37 5.45 -4.70
CA GLU A 313 -15.55 5.27 -6.15
C GLU A 313 -16.32 6.42 -6.82
N ALA A 314 -17.16 7.15 -6.08
CA ALA A 314 -17.85 8.33 -6.59
C ALA A 314 -16.91 9.53 -6.74
N ASP A 315 -15.98 9.71 -5.78
CA ASP A 315 -14.96 10.76 -5.84
C ASP A 315 -13.89 10.47 -6.91
N LEU A 316 -13.57 9.19 -7.09
CA LEU A 316 -12.54 8.71 -7.98
C LEU A 316 -13.16 8.20 -9.28
N MET A 317 -13.32 6.89 -9.36
CA MET A 317 -13.92 6.07 -10.42
C MET A 317 -14.01 4.63 -9.86
N PRO A 318 -14.72 3.70 -10.53
CA PRO A 318 -14.74 2.30 -10.11
C PRO A 318 -13.33 1.73 -9.97
N TYR A 319 -13.04 1.02 -8.87
CA TYR A 319 -11.67 0.57 -8.56
C TYR A 319 -11.07 -0.37 -9.62
N VAL A 320 -11.91 -1.20 -10.25
CA VAL A 320 -11.49 -2.08 -11.35
C VAL A 320 -11.02 -1.26 -12.55
N LEU A 321 -11.70 -0.14 -12.84
CA LEU A 321 -11.33 0.77 -13.91
C LEU A 321 -10.07 1.56 -13.55
N LEU A 322 -9.98 2.04 -12.30
CA LEU A 322 -8.79 2.73 -11.79
C LEU A 322 -7.54 1.87 -11.93
N ASN A 323 -7.60 0.61 -11.50
CA ASN A 323 -6.49 -0.33 -11.61
C ASN A 323 -6.15 -0.60 -13.10
N ALA A 324 -7.15 -0.75 -13.97
CA ALA A 324 -6.91 -0.92 -15.40
C ALA A 324 -6.21 0.30 -16.05
N ILE A 325 -6.63 1.52 -15.69
CA ILE A 325 -5.99 2.75 -16.17
C ILE A 325 -4.56 2.88 -15.61
N GLU A 326 -4.39 2.67 -14.30
CA GLU A 326 -3.08 2.72 -13.63
C GLU A 326 -2.09 1.77 -14.31
N LYS A 327 -2.49 0.52 -14.51
CA LYS A 327 -1.66 -0.51 -15.13
C LYS A 327 -1.28 -0.15 -16.57
N ALA A 328 -2.25 0.29 -17.36
CA ALA A 328 -2.02 0.67 -18.74
C ALA A 328 -1.12 1.92 -18.86
N ALA A 329 -1.35 2.94 -18.02
CA ALA A 329 -0.60 4.20 -18.04
C ALA A 329 0.81 4.07 -17.46
N ILE A 330 0.95 3.39 -16.32
CA ILE A 330 2.16 3.41 -15.51
C ILE A 330 3.05 2.21 -15.83
N ARG A 331 2.48 1.00 -15.87
CA ARG A 331 3.24 -0.22 -16.17
C ARG A 331 3.46 -0.41 -17.66
N ASP A 332 2.40 -0.33 -18.43
CA ASP A 332 2.45 -0.59 -19.87
C ASP A 332 2.81 0.65 -20.69
N ARG A 333 2.89 1.83 -20.05
CA ARG A 333 3.33 3.11 -20.65
C ARG A 333 2.49 3.53 -21.86
N GLN A 334 1.22 3.17 -21.87
CA GLN A 334 0.28 3.52 -22.91
C GLN A 334 -0.11 5.00 -22.84
N THR A 335 -0.34 5.59 -24.01
CA THR A 335 -0.90 6.93 -24.15
C THR A 335 -2.38 6.96 -23.72
N PRO A 336 -2.93 8.12 -23.33
CA PRO A 336 -4.35 8.25 -23.01
C PRO A 336 -5.28 7.72 -24.12
N TRP A 337 -4.91 7.90 -25.39
CA TRP A 337 -5.66 7.36 -26.53
C TRP A 337 -5.67 5.83 -26.58
N GLU A 338 -4.52 5.19 -26.42
CA GLU A 338 -4.41 3.73 -26.38
C GLU A 338 -5.20 3.14 -25.19
N ILE A 339 -5.14 3.81 -24.04
CA ILE A 339 -5.93 3.46 -22.85
C ILE A 339 -7.42 3.54 -23.17
N TYR A 340 -7.89 4.62 -23.82
CA TYR A 340 -9.29 4.73 -24.24
C TYR A 340 -9.70 3.56 -25.14
N CYS A 341 -8.91 3.24 -26.17
CA CYS A 341 -9.20 2.12 -27.07
C CYS A 341 -9.26 0.78 -26.32
N LEU A 342 -8.32 0.54 -25.41
CA LEU A 342 -8.28 -0.66 -24.57
C LEU A 342 -9.55 -0.76 -23.72
N LEU A 343 -9.91 0.30 -23.00
CA LEU A 343 -11.04 0.30 -22.06
C LEU A 343 -12.38 0.22 -22.78
N ASN A 344 -12.53 0.93 -23.91
CA ASN A 344 -13.74 0.90 -24.73
C ASN A 344 -14.03 -0.50 -25.31
N SER A 345 -12.98 -1.32 -25.51
CA SER A 345 -13.15 -2.71 -25.95
C SER A 345 -13.48 -3.69 -24.82
N ARG A 346 -13.14 -3.33 -23.58
CA ARG A 346 -13.14 -4.26 -22.43
C ARG A 346 -14.29 -4.02 -21.45
N PHE A 347 -14.78 -2.80 -21.36
CA PHE A 347 -15.78 -2.39 -20.38
C PHE A 347 -17.02 -1.81 -21.05
N ASP A 348 -18.18 -2.07 -20.46
CA ASP A 348 -19.48 -1.58 -20.93
C ASP A 348 -19.79 -0.21 -20.31
N TYR A 349 -19.03 0.80 -20.74
CA TYR A 349 -19.23 2.20 -20.36
C TYR A 349 -19.37 3.07 -21.60
N THR A 350 -20.06 4.20 -21.46
CA THR A 350 -20.14 5.16 -22.56
C THR A 350 -18.77 5.80 -22.84
N ALA A 351 -18.54 6.20 -24.09
CA ALA A 351 -17.31 6.86 -24.49
C ALA A 351 -17.00 8.09 -23.61
N GLU A 352 -18.00 8.93 -23.33
CA GLU A 352 -17.80 10.13 -22.52
C GLU A 352 -17.43 9.83 -21.07
N GLN A 353 -17.98 8.75 -20.49
CA GLN A 353 -17.59 8.31 -19.15
C GLN A 353 -16.12 7.88 -19.12
N LEU A 354 -15.69 7.06 -20.09
CA LEU A 354 -14.30 6.61 -20.20
C LEU A 354 -13.34 7.79 -20.38
N LEU A 355 -13.64 8.71 -21.29
CA LEU A 355 -12.84 9.92 -21.51
C LEU A 355 -12.70 10.74 -20.22
N THR A 356 -13.82 10.97 -19.52
CA THR A 356 -13.84 11.72 -18.25
C THR A 356 -12.98 11.04 -17.17
N TRP A 357 -13.06 9.72 -17.02
CA TRP A 357 -12.28 9.00 -16.01
C TRP A 357 -10.80 8.92 -16.34
N ILE A 358 -10.43 8.73 -17.61
CA ILE A 358 -9.02 8.76 -18.05
C ILE A 358 -8.44 10.15 -17.80
N GLU A 359 -9.14 11.22 -18.18
CA GLU A 359 -8.72 12.60 -17.90
C GLU A 359 -8.54 12.85 -16.39
N ARG A 360 -9.53 12.43 -15.60
CA ARG A 360 -9.49 12.54 -14.14
C ARG A 360 -8.28 11.82 -13.56
N PHE A 361 -7.99 10.60 -14.02
CA PHE A 361 -6.83 9.84 -13.57
C PHE A 361 -5.53 10.60 -13.82
N PHE A 362 -5.27 11.05 -15.05
CA PHE A 362 -4.03 11.75 -15.38
C PHE A 362 -3.90 13.08 -14.62
N GLN A 363 -5.00 13.83 -14.49
CA GLN A 363 -5.01 15.08 -13.70
C GLN A 363 -4.65 14.82 -12.23
N LEU A 364 -5.28 13.82 -11.61
CA LEU A 364 -5.01 13.45 -10.22
C LEU A 364 -3.61 12.87 -10.04
N TRP A 365 -3.16 12.03 -10.97
CA TRP A 365 -1.82 11.45 -10.99
C TRP A 365 -0.76 12.54 -10.92
N ILE A 366 -0.81 13.50 -11.84
CA ILE A 366 0.18 14.58 -11.93
C ILE A 366 0.15 15.47 -10.71
N ARG A 367 -1.05 15.94 -10.35
CA ARG A 367 -1.23 16.89 -9.24
C ARG A 367 -0.72 16.34 -7.92
N ASN A 368 -0.73 15.03 -7.75
CA ASN A 368 -0.38 14.36 -6.50
C ASN A 368 0.97 13.63 -6.51
N GLN A 369 1.81 13.80 -7.55
CA GLN A 369 3.17 13.22 -7.53
C GLN A 369 3.96 13.62 -6.28
N TRP A 370 3.85 14.89 -5.85
CA TRP A 370 4.52 15.36 -4.64
C TRP A 370 4.10 14.62 -3.37
N LYS A 371 2.87 14.07 -3.32
CA LYS A 371 2.43 13.24 -2.19
C LYS A 371 3.21 11.93 -2.18
N ARG A 372 3.30 11.24 -3.33
CA ARG A 372 4.04 9.95 -3.45
C ARG A 372 5.50 10.06 -3.04
N GLU A 373 6.16 11.19 -3.32
CA GLU A 373 7.54 11.45 -2.84
C GLU A 373 7.66 11.43 -1.31
N ARG A 374 6.60 11.81 -0.60
CA ARG A 374 6.53 11.92 0.86
C ARG A 374 5.89 10.72 1.55
N TYR A 375 5.39 9.72 0.80
CA TYR A 375 4.80 8.53 1.42
C TYR A 375 5.86 7.81 2.28
N ALA A 376 5.37 7.19 3.35
CA ALA A 376 6.19 6.34 4.19
C ALA A 376 6.79 5.18 3.37
N PRO A 377 7.94 4.63 3.78
CA PRO A 377 8.47 3.40 3.19
C PRO A 377 7.39 2.32 3.09
N SER A 378 7.41 1.53 2.04
CA SER A 378 6.42 0.49 1.78
C SER A 378 7.07 -0.78 1.26
N PHE A 379 6.34 -1.89 1.33
CA PHE A 379 6.79 -3.15 0.74
C PHE A 379 6.44 -3.20 -0.74
N HIS A 380 7.39 -3.69 -1.55
CA HIS A 380 7.18 -3.97 -2.96
C HIS A 380 6.69 -5.40 -3.12
N LEU A 381 5.51 -5.61 -3.73
CA LEU A 381 4.85 -6.92 -3.82
C LEU A 381 4.53 -7.35 -5.25
N ASP A 382 4.06 -6.42 -6.08
CA ASP A 382 3.56 -6.71 -7.43
C ASP A 382 4.67 -6.54 -8.49
N ASP A 383 4.35 -6.82 -9.75
CA ASP A 383 5.21 -6.47 -10.90
C ASP A 383 5.33 -4.94 -11.13
N GLU A 384 4.57 -4.16 -10.36
CA GLU A 384 4.45 -2.71 -10.43
C GLU A 384 4.40 -2.04 -9.03
N SER A 385 4.90 -0.81 -8.94
CA SER A 385 4.80 0.04 -7.75
C SER A 385 4.82 1.51 -8.13
N LEU A 386 4.23 2.36 -7.30
CA LEU A 386 4.14 3.80 -7.53
C LEU A 386 5.17 4.60 -6.71
N ASP A 387 6.07 3.93 -5.99
CA ASP A 387 7.09 4.60 -5.19
C ASP A 387 8.19 5.20 -6.08
N PRO A 388 8.41 6.53 -6.04
CA PRO A 388 9.44 7.20 -6.84
C PRO A 388 10.86 6.89 -6.39
N LYS A 389 11.07 6.36 -5.18
CA LYS A 389 12.41 5.97 -4.68
C LYS A 389 12.87 4.64 -5.26
N THR A 390 11.96 3.86 -5.83
CA THR A 390 12.22 2.50 -6.30
C THR A 390 11.80 2.32 -7.77
N TRP A 391 10.50 2.20 -8.04
CA TRP A 391 9.98 1.71 -9.32
C TRP A 391 9.48 2.83 -10.25
N CYS A 392 8.73 3.82 -9.73
CA CYS A 392 8.03 4.81 -10.55
C CYS A 392 8.61 6.23 -10.40
N ARG A 393 9.77 6.49 -11.01
CA ARG A 393 10.35 7.84 -11.05
C ARG A 393 9.53 8.73 -12.00
N PHE A 394 8.81 9.69 -11.44
CA PHE A 394 7.99 10.63 -12.20
C PHE A 394 8.23 12.07 -11.71
N PRO A 395 8.31 13.07 -12.60
CA PRO A 395 8.61 14.44 -12.18
C PRO A 395 7.44 15.07 -11.39
N ILE A 396 7.76 15.72 -10.27
CA ILE A 396 6.79 16.47 -9.46
C ILE A 396 6.11 17.57 -10.28
N LEU A 397 6.90 18.28 -11.09
CA LEU A 397 6.42 19.33 -11.99
C LEU A 397 6.44 18.80 -13.42
N SER A 398 5.29 18.76 -14.09
CA SER A 398 5.16 18.21 -15.44
C SER A 398 4.15 18.99 -16.29
N GLY A 399 4.15 18.74 -17.60
CA GLY A 399 3.27 19.41 -18.58
C GLY A 399 1.80 18.97 -18.56
N GLY A 400 1.39 18.17 -17.57
CA GLY A 400 -0.02 17.91 -17.32
C GLY A 400 -0.69 16.90 -18.27
N PHE A 401 0.07 16.19 -19.11
CA PHE A 401 -0.46 15.38 -20.23
C PHE A 401 -1.46 16.15 -21.12
N SER A 402 -1.32 17.47 -21.17
CA SER A 402 -2.33 18.35 -21.77
C SER A 402 -2.46 18.21 -23.28
N HIS A 403 -1.39 17.80 -23.97
CA HIS A 403 -1.41 17.52 -25.40
C HIS A 403 -2.07 16.16 -25.68
N GLU A 404 -1.64 15.15 -24.93
CA GLU A 404 -2.05 13.76 -25.07
C GLU A 404 -3.54 13.56 -24.73
N LEU A 405 -4.05 14.27 -23.71
CA LEU A 405 -5.48 14.24 -23.37
C LEU A 405 -6.34 14.93 -24.45
N LYS A 406 -5.87 16.03 -25.04
CA LYS A 406 -6.55 16.68 -26.17
C LYS A 406 -6.57 15.79 -27.40
N GLU A 407 -5.46 15.12 -27.67
CA GLU A 407 -5.35 14.16 -28.77
C GLU A 407 -6.33 12.99 -28.58
N MET A 408 -6.40 12.42 -27.37
CA MET A 408 -7.37 11.37 -27.03
C MET A 408 -8.81 11.80 -27.33
N ARG A 409 -9.24 12.98 -26.86
CA ARG A 409 -10.60 13.46 -27.14
C ARG A 409 -10.85 13.68 -28.63
N LYS A 410 -9.90 14.29 -29.34
CA LYS A 410 -10.01 14.52 -30.78
C LYS A 410 -10.19 13.20 -31.54
N ASN A 411 -9.39 12.19 -31.21
CA ASN A 411 -9.43 10.88 -31.86
C ASN A 411 -10.74 10.13 -31.52
N ALA A 412 -11.23 10.22 -30.28
CA ALA A 412 -12.50 9.62 -29.86
C ALA A 412 -13.70 10.23 -30.61
N LEU A 413 -13.77 11.56 -30.70
CA LEU A 413 -14.82 12.28 -31.44
C LEU A 413 -14.80 11.91 -32.93
N SER A 414 -13.61 11.81 -33.53
CA SER A 414 -13.45 11.37 -34.92
C SER A 414 -13.94 9.93 -35.15
N GLN A 415 -13.79 9.02 -34.17
CA GLN A 415 -14.34 7.67 -34.25
C GLN A 415 -15.87 7.63 -34.10
N MET A 416 -16.44 8.57 -33.34
CA MET A 416 -17.89 8.67 -33.11
C MET A 416 -18.63 9.39 -34.25
N GLY A 417 -17.92 9.94 -35.24
CA GLY A 417 -18.52 10.67 -36.36
C GLY A 417 -18.95 12.10 -36.00
N GLU A 418 -18.47 12.63 -34.88
CA GLU A 418 -18.70 14.01 -34.43
C GLU A 418 -17.45 14.83 -34.77
N GLU A 419 -17.43 15.53 -35.91
CA GLU A 419 -16.35 16.49 -36.19
C GLU A 419 -16.48 17.69 -35.23
N PRO A 420 -15.37 18.15 -34.60
CA PRO A 420 -15.40 19.38 -33.82
C PRO A 420 -15.57 20.58 -34.76
N GLY A 421 -16.73 21.25 -34.64
CA GLY A 421 -17.05 22.49 -35.35
C GLY A 421 -16.33 23.73 -34.84
#